data_AF-A0AAU1K2N8-F1
#
_entry.id   AF-A0AAU1K2N8-F1
#
_cell.length_a   1.000
_cell.length_b   1.000
_cell.length_c   1.000
_cell.angle_alpha   90.00
_cell.angle_beta   90.00
_cell.angle_gamma   90.00
#
_symmetry.space_group_name_H-M   'P 1'
#
loop_
_entity.id
_entity.type
_entity.pdbx_description
1 polymer ?
#
loop_
_entity_poly.entity_id
_entity_poly.type
_entity_poly.pdbx_seq_one_letter_code
_entity_poly.pdbx_strand_id
1 'polypeptide(L)'
;MTTEPTSRPLVVLIHGYLDDATAWRRVASALEAEGFRTIAPTLARHEAELTLDAFAETAATATRAALAEEGLDGVVLVGQSMGAQVAELAARSLGDAVSALVLLTPIPLGGLALPDEMSRPLRGCAGNPEIQRALRSQLSAALSADDLEHLVRTGLDVPQHRVEGWFDAWVGGDPAAAEDAPPAVPTMVLAGATDPFVNKDLLGLIEARFPDALVHTVPGVGHWPHVEAPDAVATELVSFLRGVLAVDGQHGDSNVTEEAWTGAFEKKRDDSFAATLAEDVVLQASVLHRPVTGRDDVAFVMGEASQIYKQLDFVHQAQSGPVTFLEWRAETHSGVSLAGVTLLERDDAGLIARVAIHHRPLDGALAFSAELRERTVARIGDDYLWSGTPRA
;
A
#
# COMPACT_ATOMS: atom_id res chain seq x y z
N MET A 1 -25.98 4.72 -26.61
CA MET A 1 -25.36 5.46 -25.49
C MET A 1 -25.68 4.69 -24.24
N THR A 2 -24.85 3.72 -23.91
CA THR A 2 -24.85 3.04 -22.62
C THR A 2 -24.09 3.95 -21.66
N THR A 3 -24.81 4.62 -20.76
CA THR A 3 -24.22 5.34 -19.64
C THR A 3 -23.72 4.28 -18.65
N GLU A 4 -22.41 4.04 -18.64
CA GLU A 4 -21.82 3.27 -17.53
C GLU A 4 -22.07 4.01 -16.21
N PRO A 5 -22.28 3.30 -15.09
CA PRO A 5 -22.36 3.94 -13.80
C PRO A 5 -20.95 4.47 -13.44
N THR A 6 -20.78 5.77 -13.56
CA THR A 6 -19.58 6.51 -13.15
C THR A 6 -19.56 6.69 -11.62
N SER A 7 -19.66 5.61 -10.85
CA SER A 7 -19.65 5.72 -9.39
C SER A 7 -18.20 5.90 -8.91
N ARG A 8 -17.93 7.01 -8.22
CA ARG A 8 -16.61 7.32 -7.69
C ARG A 8 -16.42 6.59 -6.36
N PRO A 9 -15.32 5.85 -6.13
CA PRO A 9 -15.12 5.16 -4.87
C PRO A 9 -15.14 6.14 -3.68
N LEU A 10 -15.84 5.77 -2.61
CA LEU A 10 -16.01 6.59 -1.43
C LEU A 10 -14.84 6.43 -0.47
N VAL A 11 -14.28 7.55 -0.03
CA VAL A 11 -13.23 7.64 0.99
C VAL A 11 -13.72 8.50 2.15
N VAL A 12 -13.68 7.96 3.36
CA VAL A 12 -14.10 8.63 4.60
C VAL A 12 -12.87 9.04 5.38
N LEU A 13 -12.71 10.35 5.59
CA LEU A 13 -11.55 10.96 6.21
C LEU A 13 -11.85 11.35 7.66
N ILE A 14 -11.28 10.62 8.61
CA ILE A 14 -11.58 10.70 10.05
C ILE A 14 -10.42 11.40 10.75
N HIS A 15 -10.70 12.59 11.29
CA HIS A 15 -9.70 13.43 11.95
C HIS A 15 -9.33 12.92 13.35
N GLY A 16 -8.17 13.38 13.84
CA GLY A 16 -7.67 13.05 15.17
C GLY A 16 -8.16 14.00 16.29
N TYR A 17 -7.45 13.94 17.42
CA TYR A 17 -7.72 14.68 18.64
C TYR A 17 -7.75 16.19 18.41
N LEU A 18 -8.84 16.86 18.83
CA LEU A 18 -9.10 18.31 18.71
C LEU A 18 -9.11 18.91 17.30
N ASP A 19 -8.83 18.11 16.26
CA ASP A 19 -8.98 18.47 14.86
C ASP A 19 -10.44 18.36 14.41
N ASP A 20 -10.74 18.81 13.20
CA ASP A 20 -12.02 18.61 12.54
C ASP A 20 -11.83 18.23 11.06
N ALA A 21 -12.94 18.11 10.33
CA ALA A 21 -12.95 17.78 8.91
C ALA A 21 -12.06 18.68 8.04
N THR A 22 -11.81 19.94 8.45
CA THR A 22 -11.06 20.92 7.65
C THR A 22 -9.55 20.63 7.61
N ALA A 23 -9.03 19.80 8.52
CA ALA A 23 -7.66 19.29 8.46
C ALA A 23 -7.40 18.47 7.18
N TRP A 24 -8.44 17.82 6.65
CA TRP A 24 -8.36 16.99 5.45
C TRP A 24 -8.55 17.76 4.15
N ARG A 25 -8.89 19.05 4.17
CA ARG A 25 -9.36 19.80 2.98
C ARG A 25 -8.49 19.62 1.73
N ARG A 26 -7.16 19.64 1.89
CA ARG A 26 -6.22 19.55 0.76
C ARG A 26 -6.11 18.12 0.23
N VAL A 27 -6.03 17.14 1.12
CA VAL A 27 -6.02 15.71 0.74
C VAL A 27 -7.35 15.32 0.10
N ALA A 28 -8.47 15.79 0.65
CA ALA A 28 -9.79 15.60 0.07
C ALA A 28 -9.87 16.13 -1.36
N SER A 29 -9.45 17.39 -1.58
CA SER A 29 -9.42 17.97 -2.94
C SER A 29 -8.49 17.21 -3.89
N ALA A 30 -7.34 16.74 -3.42
CA ALA A 30 -6.42 15.93 -4.24
C ALA A 30 -7.01 14.57 -4.62
N LEU A 31 -7.64 13.87 -3.67
CA LEU A 31 -8.35 12.61 -3.94
C LEU A 31 -9.52 12.82 -4.90
N GLU A 32 -10.29 13.90 -4.73
CA GLU A 32 -11.41 14.22 -5.63
C GLU A 32 -10.96 14.50 -7.06
N ALA A 33 -9.79 15.14 -7.23
CA ALA A 33 -9.18 15.35 -8.53
C ALA A 33 -8.78 14.03 -9.23
N GLU A 34 -8.45 12.99 -8.45
CA GLU A 34 -8.07 11.66 -8.93
C GLU A 34 -9.27 10.71 -9.13
N GLY A 35 -10.50 11.22 -9.02
CA GLY A 35 -11.72 10.47 -9.29
C GLY A 35 -12.35 9.80 -8.07
N PHE A 36 -11.88 10.09 -6.86
CA PHE A 36 -12.52 9.61 -5.63
C PHE A 36 -13.64 10.54 -5.18
N ARG A 37 -14.54 10.03 -4.33
CA ARG A 37 -15.50 10.82 -3.57
C ARG A 37 -15.04 10.86 -2.13
N THR A 38 -15.03 12.04 -1.51
CA THR A 38 -14.62 12.15 -0.11
C THR A 38 -15.73 12.67 0.77
N ILE A 39 -15.81 12.14 1.99
CA ILE A 39 -16.55 12.76 3.10
C ILE A 39 -15.64 12.82 4.33
N ALA A 40 -15.81 13.84 5.16
CA ALA A 40 -15.06 14.00 6.40
C ALA A 40 -16.03 14.31 7.55
N PRO A 41 -16.51 13.29 8.28
CA PRO A 41 -17.40 13.51 9.41
C PRO A 41 -16.68 14.28 10.52
N THR A 42 -17.38 15.22 11.14
CA THR A 42 -16.88 15.90 12.34
C THR A 42 -17.31 15.09 13.56
N LEU A 43 -16.34 14.62 14.34
CA LEU A 43 -16.60 13.84 15.56
C LEU A 43 -17.22 14.73 16.66
N ALA A 44 -17.89 14.10 17.63
CA ALA A 44 -18.73 14.75 18.63
C ALA A 44 -18.00 15.79 19.51
N ARG A 45 -18.18 17.08 19.20
CA ARG A 45 -17.57 18.21 19.93
C ARG A 45 -18.38 18.72 21.13
N HIS A 46 -19.72 18.73 21.03
CA HIS A 46 -20.56 19.46 21.99
C HIS A 46 -21.38 18.56 22.92
N GLU A 47 -22.40 17.84 22.42
CA GLU A 47 -23.42 17.22 23.28
C GLU A 47 -23.42 15.68 23.30
N ALA A 48 -22.53 15.02 22.56
CA ALA A 48 -22.52 13.55 22.44
C ALA A 48 -21.54 12.87 23.41
N GLU A 49 -21.78 11.60 23.71
CA GLU A 49 -20.88 10.75 24.48
C GLU A 49 -19.43 10.77 23.95
N LEU A 50 -18.46 10.69 24.86
CA LEU A 50 -17.02 10.83 24.58
C LEU A 50 -16.29 9.51 24.77
N THR A 51 -16.63 8.54 23.95
CA THR A 51 -15.99 7.23 23.89
C THR A 51 -15.54 6.95 22.46
N LEU A 52 -14.55 6.07 22.28
CA LEU A 52 -14.13 5.64 20.94
C LEU A 52 -15.29 5.02 20.16
N ASP A 53 -16.17 4.25 20.82
CA ASP A 53 -17.37 3.67 20.22
C ASP A 53 -18.35 4.74 19.71
N ALA A 54 -18.61 5.79 20.50
CA ALA A 54 -19.49 6.88 20.08
C ALA A 54 -18.92 7.65 18.86
N PHE A 55 -17.60 7.84 18.83
CA PHE A 55 -16.93 8.43 17.67
C PHE A 55 -16.99 7.50 16.44
N ALA A 56 -16.78 6.20 16.63
CA ALA A 56 -16.84 5.20 15.58
C ALA A 56 -18.25 5.10 15.00
N GLU A 57 -19.29 5.15 15.83
CA GLU A 57 -20.68 5.15 15.40
C GLU A 57 -21.04 6.45 14.65
N THR A 58 -20.46 7.59 15.04
CA THR A 58 -20.60 8.84 14.28
C THR A 58 -20.03 8.69 12.87
N ALA A 59 -18.81 8.13 12.75
CA ALA A 59 -18.20 7.87 11.45
C ALA A 59 -19.00 6.84 10.63
N ALA A 60 -19.40 5.72 11.24
CA ALA A 60 -20.14 4.65 10.59
C ALA A 60 -21.53 5.11 10.11
N THR A 61 -22.24 5.93 10.89
CA THR A 61 -23.52 6.52 10.47
C THR A 61 -23.36 7.44 9.26
N ALA A 62 -22.34 8.32 9.26
CA ALA A 62 -22.05 9.17 8.11
C ALA A 62 -21.70 8.36 6.86
N THR A 63 -20.91 7.29 7.05
CA THR A 63 -20.55 6.35 5.99
C THR A 63 -21.76 5.63 5.41
N ARG A 64 -22.63 5.05 6.25
CA ARG A 64 -23.86 4.38 5.81
C ARG A 64 -24.78 5.31 5.03
N ALA A 65 -24.91 6.56 5.48
CA ALA A 65 -25.71 7.57 4.79
C ALA A 65 -25.14 7.86 3.39
N ALA A 66 -23.83 8.06 3.26
CA ALA A 66 -23.18 8.33 1.98
C ALA A 66 -23.23 7.14 1.02
N LEU A 67 -23.02 5.91 1.53
CA LEU A 67 -23.17 4.68 0.73
C LEU A 67 -24.59 4.55 0.17
N ALA A 68 -25.60 4.80 1.00
CA ALA A 68 -27.00 4.71 0.59
C ALA A 68 -27.41 5.82 -0.40
N GLU A 69 -26.90 7.05 -0.22
CA GLU A 69 -27.18 8.19 -1.11
C GLU A 69 -26.61 7.95 -2.52
N GLU A 70 -25.41 7.37 -2.60
CA GLU A 70 -24.68 7.18 -3.86
C GLU A 70 -24.90 5.79 -4.48
N GLY A 71 -25.61 4.89 -3.80
CA GLY A 71 -25.80 3.51 -4.25
C GLY A 71 -24.50 2.72 -4.34
N LEU A 72 -23.59 2.94 -3.39
CA LEU A 72 -22.28 2.30 -3.31
C LEU A 72 -22.32 1.15 -2.30
N ASP A 73 -21.62 0.07 -2.61
CA ASP A 73 -21.48 -1.10 -1.73
C ASP A 73 -20.15 -1.09 -0.96
N GLY A 74 -19.21 -0.20 -1.31
CA GLY A 74 -17.83 -0.19 -0.82
C GLY A 74 -17.35 1.18 -0.35
N VAL A 75 -16.54 1.18 0.71
CA VAL A 75 -15.92 2.39 1.27
C VAL A 75 -14.49 2.14 1.75
N VAL A 76 -13.64 3.15 1.63
CA VAL A 76 -12.36 3.19 2.32
C VAL A 76 -12.42 4.12 3.52
N LEU A 77 -11.93 3.65 4.66
CA LEU A 77 -11.79 4.47 5.86
C LEU A 77 -10.34 4.91 6.02
N VAL A 78 -10.12 6.21 6.22
CA VAL A 78 -8.81 6.80 6.44
C VAL A 78 -8.86 7.56 7.76
N GLY A 79 -8.12 7.10 8.76
CA GLY A 79 -8.11 7.69 10.09
C GLY A 79 -6.74 8.23 10.48
N GLN A 80 -6.68 9.43 11.05
CA GLN A 80 -5.43 10.00 11.58
C GLN A 80 -5.37 9.98 13.11
N SER A 81 -4.26 9.49 13.68
CA SER A 81 -4.02 9.48 15.13
C SER A 81 -5.15 8.77 15.88
N MET A 82 -5.85 9.44 16.80
CA MET A 82 -7.09 8.92 17.41
C MET A 82 -8.11 8.48 16.36
N GLY A 83 -8.22 9.20 15.25
CA GLY A 83 -9.09 8.86 14.12
C GLY A 83 -8.79 7.49 13.51
N ALA A 84 -7.57 6.96 13.68
CA ALA A 84 -7.22 5.60 13.28
C ALA A 84 -7.90 4.55 14.17
N GLN A 85 -7.95 4.77 15.50
CA GLN A 85 -8.73 3.93 16.42
C GLN A 85 -10.22 3.97 16.05
N VAL A 86 -10.72 5.17 15.74
CA VAL A 86 -12.12 5.38 15.31
C VAL A 86 -12.41 4.66 13.99
N ALA A 87 -11.51 4.76 13.01
CA ALA A 87 -11.65 4.10 11.71
C ALA A 87 -11.69 2.57 11.85
N GLU A 88 -10.84 2.01 12.70
CA GLU A 88 -10.81 0.58 12.97
C GLU A 88 -12.10 0.08 13.62
N LEU A 89 -12.60 0.79 14.64
CA LEU A 89 -13.87 0.45 15.29
C LEU A 89 -15.06 0.64 14.35
N ALA A 90 -15.06 1.69 13.52
CA ALA A 90 -16.09 1.92 12.52
C ALA A 90 -16.09 0.79 11.48
N ALA A 91 -14.92 0.27 11.10
CA ALA A 91 -14.81 -0.85 10.17
C ALA A 91 -15.51 -2.11 10.70
N ARG A 92 -15.41 -2.38 12.01
CA ARG A 92 -16.12 -3.50 12.65
C ARG A 92 -17.64 -3.39 12.50
N SER A 93 -18.19 -2.18 12.65
CA SER A 93 -19.64 -1.90 12.52
C SER A 93 -20.10 -1.94 11.07
N LEU A 94 -19.25 -1.53 10.13
CA LEU A 94 -19.54 -1.48 8.70
C LEU A 94 -19.38 -2.84 8.00
N GLY A 95 -18.56 -3.74 8.56
CA GLY A 95 -18.39 -5.10 8.06
C GLY A 95 -17.91 -5.12 6.60
N ASP A 96 -18.57 -5.95 5.79
CA ASP A 96 -18.21 -6.21 4.39
C ASP A 96 -18.27 -4.96 3.48
N ALA A 97 -18.87 -3.86 3.94
CA ALA A 97 -18.86 -2.60 3.19
C ALA A 97 -17.46 -1.95 3.15
N VAL A 98 -16.55 -2.30 4.07
CA VAL A 98 -15.20 -1.72 4.08
C VAL A 98 -14.31 -2.43 3.08
N SER A 99 -13.86 -1.69 2.07
CA SER A 99 -12.97 -2.19 1.03
C SER A 99 -11.49 -2.09 1.40
N ALA A 100 -11.11 -1.07 2.19
CA ALA A 100 -9.75 -0.89 2.68
C ALA A 100 -9.71 0.05 3.89
N LEU A 101 -8.60 -0.02 4.63
CA LEU A 101 -8.32 0.80 5.81
C LEU A 101 -6.98 1.52 5.68
N VAL A 102 -6.92 2.81 6.00
CA VAL A 102 -5.66 3.55 6.08
C VAL A 102 -5.51 4.20 7.45
N LEU A 103 -4.38 3.93 8.09
CA LEU A 103 -4.03 4.34 9.43
C LEU A 103 -2.88 5.35 9.35
N LEU A 104 -3.19 6.65 9.47
CA LEU A 104 -2.25 7.75 9.35
C LEU A 104 -1.73 8.18 10.73
N THR A 105 -0.41 8.11 10.97
CA THR A 105 0.23 8.36 12.29
C THR A 105 -0.61 7.79 13.44
N PRO A 106 -0.90 6.48 13.44
CA PRO A 106 -1.99 5.93 14.26
C PRO A 106 -1.64 5.77 15.73
N ILE A 107 -2.67 5.89 16.57
CA ILE A 107 -2.63 5.45 17.98
C ILE A 107 -3.08 3.99 18.05
N PRO A 108 -2.41 3.11 18.82
CA PRO A 108 -2.86 1.73 19.00
C PRO A 108 -4.30 1.65 19.51
N LEU A 109 -5.07 0.67 19.02
CA LEU A 109 -6.47 0.52 19.40
C LEU A 109 -6.65 0.40 20.93
N GLY A 110 -5.76 -0.34 21.59
CA GLY A 110 -5.77 -0.52 23.05
C GLY A 110 -5.30 0.68 23.87
N GLY A 111 -5.08 1.84 23.24
CA GLY A 111 -4.66 3.06 23.92
C GLY A 111 -3.17 3.07 24.27
N LEU A 112 -2.78 4.01 25.13
CA LEU A 112 -1.38 4.28 25.48
C LEU A 112 -1.25 4.70 26.94
N ALA A 113 -0.19 4.24 27.60
CA ALA A 113 0.21 4.80 28.90
C ALA A 113 1.17 5.97 28.69
N LEU A 114 0.69 7.19 28.93
CA LEU A 114 1.50 8.40 28.74
C LEU A 114 2.07 8.95 30.06
N PRO A 115 3.34 9.39 30.07
CA PRO A 115 3.91 10.11 31.21
C PRO A 115 3.14 11.40 31.52
N ASP A 116 3.07 11.77 32.80
CA ASP A 116 2.37 12.99 33.29
C ASP A 116 2.76 14.27 32.53
N GLU A 117 4.03 14.38 32.15
CA GLU A 117 4.57 15.54 31.42
C GLU A 117 3.98 15.70 30.02
N MET A 118 3.56 14.61 29.38
CA MET A 118 2.84 14.62 28.10
C MET A 118 1.34 14.70 28.31
N SER A 119 0.82 13.97 29.31
CA SER A 119 -0.61 13.88 29.59
C SER A 119 -1.22 15.21 30.03
N ARG A 120 -0.56 15.96 30.93
CA ARG A 120 -1.12 17.19 31.50
C ARG A 120 -1.34 18.30 30.45
N PRO A 121 -0.38 18.61 29.55
CA PRO A 121 -0.61 19.61 28.51
C PRO A 121 -1.71 19.21 27.53
N LEU A 122 -1.75 17.95 27.10
CA LEU A 122 -2.79 17.45 26.18
C LEU A 122 -4.18 17.53 26.83
N ARG A 123 -4.33 16.96 28.03
CA ARG A 123 -5.58 16.92 28.79
C ARG A 123 -6.08 18.32 29.22
N GLY A 124 -5.18 19.31 29.34
CA GLY A 124 -5.47 20.65 29.88
C GLY A 124 -5.46 21.80 28.88
N CYS A 125 -5.38 21.54 27.57
CA CYS A 125 -5.17 22.59 26.56
C CYS A 125 -6.43 23.35 26.10
N ALA A 126 -7.59 23.10 26.74
CA ALA A 126 -8.85 23.72 26.32
C ALA A 126 -8.81 25.24 26.44
N GLY A 127 -9.22 25.94 25.38
CA GLY A 127 -9.23 27.40 25.34
C GLY A 127 -7.85 28.07 25.52
N ASN A 128 -6.74 27.31 25.45
CA ASN A 128 -5.39 27.82 25.62
C ASN A 128 -4.61 27.76 24.29
N PRO A 129 -4.60 28.85 23.50
CA PRO A 129 -3.93 28.87 22.20
C PRO A 129 -2.41 28.74 22.30
N GLU A 130 -1.79 29.18 23.40
CA GLU A 130 -0.34 29.03 23.58
C GLU A 130 0.05 27.55 23.73
N ILE A 131 -0.67 26.79 24.58
CA ILE A 131 -0.42 25.36 24.79
C ILE A 131 -0.70 24.59 23.50
N GLN A 132 -1.84 24.84 22.83
CA GLN A 132 -2.15 24.14 21.58
C GLN A 132 -1.12 24.44 20.49
N ARG A 133 -0.68 25.69 20.35
CA ARG A 133 0.35 26.07 19.39
C ARG A 133 1.68 25.37 19.72
N ALA A 134 2.07 25.34 20.99
CA ALA A 134 3.28 24.67 21.43
C ALA A 134 3.25 23.16 21.13
N LEU A 135 2.15 22.48 21.50
CA LEU A 135 1.97 21.05 21.23
C LEU A 135 2.03 20.75 19.73
N ARG A 136 1.27 21.47 18.91
CA ARG A 136 1.25 21.24 17.47
C ARG A 136 2.58 21.55 16.80
N SER A 137 3.27 22.60 17.24
CA SER A 137 4.60 22.93 16.71
C SER A 137 5.63 21.88 17.08
N GLN A 138 5.61 21.37 18.33
CA GLN A 138 6.56 20.36 18.79
C GLN A 138 6.36 19.01 18.10
N LEU A 139 5.13 18.68 17.74
CA LEU A 139 4.78 17.43 17.07
C LEU A 139 4.89 17.50 15.53
N SER A 140 5.18 18.68 14.98
CA SER A 140 5.32 18.90 13.53
C SER A 140 6.77 19.17 13.13
N ALA A 141 7.10 18.90 11.86
CA ALA A 141 8.39 19.24 11.28
C ALA A 141 8.29 20.34 10.22
N ALA A 142 7.20 20.38 9.45
CA ALA A 142 7.02 21.24 8.29
C ALA A 142 5.65 21.96 8.26
N LEU A 143 4.99 22.10 9.41
CA LEU A 143 3.70 22.77 9.49
C LEU A 143 3.85 24.29 9.25
N SER A 144 3.12 24.82 8.28
CA SER A 144 3.11 26.25 8.00
C SER A 144 2.45 27.05 9.13
N ALA A 145 2.77 28.34 9.25
CA ALA A 145 2.14 29.20 10.26
C ALA A 145 0.62 29.26 10.10
N ASP A 146 0.12 29.37 8.86
CA ASP A 146 -1.32 29.43 8.60
C ASP A 146 -2.03 28.12 8.94
N ASP A 147 -1.41 26.98 8.65
CA ASP A 147 -1.96 25.67 8.99
C ASP A 147 -1.91 25.43 10.51
N LEU A 148 -0.86 25.87 11.18
CA LEU A 148 -0.78 25.85 12.64
C LEU A 148 -1.90 26.66 13.28
N GLU A 149 -2.12 27.90 12.83
CA GLU A 149 -3.21 28.75 13.34
C GLU A 149 -4.59 28.15 13.06
N HIS A 150 -4.75 27.52 11.90
CA HIS A 150 -5.97 26.82 11.55
C HIS A 150 -6.26 25.67 12.52
N LEU A 151 -5.28 24.80 12.75
CA LEU A 151 -5.39 23.66 13.67
C LEU A 151 -5.54 24.09 15.14
N VAL A 152 -4.94 25.20 15.55
CA VAL A 152 -5.17 25.77 16.89
C VAL A 152 -6.63 26.24 17.00
N ARG A 153 -7.12 27.00 16.01
CA ARG A 153 -8.50 27.54 16.05
C ARG A 153 -9.55 26.44 16.16
N THR A 154 -9.40 25.31 15.45
CA THR A 154 -10.36 24.20 15.52
C THR A 154 -10.43 23.60 16.93
N GLY A 155 -9.34 23.61 17.70
CA GLY A 155 -9.30 23.08 19.06
C GLY A 155 -9.72 24.08 20.16
N LEU A 156 -9.88 25.37 19.86
CA LEU A 156 -10.17 26.38 20.89
C LEU A 156 -11.61 26.36 21.39
N ASP A 157 -12.57 26.01 20.53
CA ASP A 157 -13.99 26.05 20.85
C ASP A 157 -14.47 24.79 21.61
N VAL A 158 -13.55 23.97 22.12
CA VAL A 158 -13.85 22.74 22.87
C VAL A 158 -13.74 22.98 24.38
N PRO A 159 -14.82 22.83 25.18
CA PRO A 159 -14.76 23.00 26.63
C PRO A 159 -13.81 22.02 27.32
N GLN A 160 -13.20 22.43 28.44
CA GLN A 160 -12.21 21.63 29.18
C GLN A 160 -12.67 20.20 29.50
N HIS A 161 -13.88 20.00 30.04
CA HIS A 161 -14.37 18.65 30.33
C HIS A 161 -14.52 17.75 29.08
N ARG A 162 -14.66 18.34 27.89
CA ARG A 162 -14.70 17.61 26.62
C ARG A 162 -13.29 17.25 26.15
N VAL A 163 -12.35 18.17 26.28
CA VAL A 163 -10.91 17.93 26.02
C VAL A 163 -10.40 16.79 26.90
N GLU A 164 -10.81 16.76 28.17
CA GLU A 164 -10.54 15.67 29.10
C GLU A 164 -11.17 14.36 28.65
N GLY A 165 -12.46 14.35 28.31
CA GLY A 165 -13.11 13.13 27.85
C GLY A 165 -12.54 12.58 26.54
N TRP A 166 -12.20 13.43 25.57
CA TRP A 166 -11.49 13.02 24.36
C TRP A 166 -10.13 12.43 24.70
N PHE A 167 -9.38 13.08 25.59
CA PHE A 167 -8.08 12.59 26.05
C PHE A 167 -8.19 11.22 26.71
N ASP A 168 -9.09 11.09 27.67
CA ASP A 168 -9.32 9.86 28.42
C ASP A 168 -9.77 8.71 27.47
N ALA A 169 -10.55 9.03 26.42
CA ALA A 169 -11.00 8.04 25.43
C ALA A 169 -9.85 7.44 24.59
N TRP A 170 -9.00 8.26 23.97
CA TRP A 170 -7.95 7.74 23.08
C TRP A 170 -6.77 7.14 23.85
N VAL A 171 -6.47 7.68 25.05
CA VAL A 171 -5.47 7.12 25.96
C VAL A 171 -5.96 5.80 26.55
N GLY A 172 -7.23 5.72 26.94
CA GLY A 172 -7.84 4.51 27.50
C GLY A 172 -8.00 3.39 26.48
N GLY A 173 -8.23 3.73 25.21
CA GLY A 173 -8.37 2.75 24.13
C GLY A 173 -9.62 1.88 24.23
N ASP A 174 -9.70 0.89 23.34
CA ASP A 174 -10.69 -0.18 23.42
C ASP A 174 -10.17 -1.31 24.33
N PRO A 175 -10.84 -1.64 25.44
CA PRO A 175 -10.44 -2.74 26.32
C PRO A 175 -10.44 -4.11 25.62
N ALA A 176 -11.19 -4.27 24.53
CA ALA A 176 -11.24 -5.53 23.78
C ALA A 176 -10.09 -5.67 22.76
N ALA A 177 -9.25 -4.64 22.57
CA ALA A 177 -8.23 -4.60 21.51
C ALA A 177 -7.24 -5.77 21.53
N ALA A 178 -6.92 -6.32 22.71
CA ALA A 178 -5.97 -7.43 22.83
C ALA A 178 -6.55 -8.78 22.38
N GLU A 179 -7.87 -8.94 22.47
CA GLU A 179 -8.58 -10.19 22.14
C GLU A 179 -9.21 -10.13 20.74
N ASP A 180 -9.59 -8.93 20.30
CA ASP A 180 -10.24 -8.72 19.02
C ASP A 180 -9.25 -8.65 17.86
N ALA A 181 -9.52 -9.46 16.83
CA ALA A 181 -8.78 -9.42 15.57
C ALA A 181 -9.00 -8.08 14.83
N PRO A 182 -7.98 -7.58 14.10
CA PRO A 182 -8.16 -6.42 13.22
C PRO A 182 -9.17 -6.71 12.09
N PRO A 183 -9.73 -5.68 11.45
CA PRO A 183 -10.46 -5.84 10.20
C PRO A 183 -9.61 -6.56 9.13
N ALA A 184 -10.17 -7.63 8.54
CA ALA A 184 -9.50 -8.44 7.52
C ALA A 184 -9.60 -7.81 6.12
N VAL A 185 -9.15 -6.57 5.98
CA VAL A 185 -9.17 -5.79 4.73
C VAL A 185 -7.77 -5.30 4.39
N PRO A 186 -7.47 -5.02 3.10
CA PRO A 186 -6.23 -4.35 2.73
C PRO A 186 -6.01 -3.10 3.59
N THR A 187 -4.84 -3.04 4.22
CA THR A 187 -4.52 -1.98 5.19
C THR A 187 -3.20 -1.30 4.84
N MET A 188 -3.17 0.03 4.92
CA MET A 188 -1.95 0.82 4.84
C MET A 188 -1.72 1.58 6.14
N VAL A 189 -0.50 1.54 6.66
CA VAL A 189 -0.03 2.39 7.74
C VAL A 189 0.90 3.43 7.12
N LEU A 190 0.60 4.71 7.33
CA LEU A 190 1.40 5.82 6.82
C LEU A 190 1.76 6.74 7.98
N ALA A 191 3.04 7.01 8.21
CA ALA A 191 3.47 7.89 9.29
C ALA A 191 4.43 8.99 8.82
N GLY A 192 4.51 10.11 9.54
CA GLY A 192 5.58 11.07 9.32
C GLY A 192 6.92 10.48 9.77
N ALA A 193 7.94 10.52 8.92
CA ALA A 193 9.25 9.96 9.24
C ALA A 193 9.95 10.67 10.41
N THR A 194 9.49 11.89 10.75
CA THR A 194 9.99 12.70 11.86
C THR A 194 8.92 12.96 12.93
N ASP A 195 7.83 12.17 12.96
CA ASP A 195 6.82 12.26 14.02
C ASP A 195 7.46 11.92 15.39
N PRO A 196 7.53 12.87 16.33
CA PRO A 196 8.16 12.62 17.63
C PRO A 196 7.22 11.87 18.59
N PHE A 197 5.93 11.75 18.27
CA PHE A 197 4.94 11.02 19.05
C PHE A 197 4.79 9.58 18.55
N VAL A 198 4.42 9.40 17.28
CA VAL A 198 4.27 8.06 16.66
C VAL A 198 5.62 7.57 16.15
N ASN A 199 6.44 7.09 17.08
CA ASN A 199 7.77 6.57 16.81
C ASN A 199 7.76 5.09 16.39
N LYS A 200 8.94 4.52 16.13
CA LYS A 200 9.12 3.13 15.70
C LYS A 200 8.53 2.09 16.67
N ASP A 201 8.57 2.35 17.98
CA ASP A 201 8.05 1.40 18.97
C ASP A 201 6.52 1.35 18.88
N LEU A 202 5.87 2.52 18.73
CA LEU A 202 4.42 2.58 18.51
C LEU A 202 4.03 1.97 17.17
N LEU A 203 4.77 2.24 16.09
CA LEU A 203 4.53 1.59 14.80
C LEU A 203 4.67 0.07 14.90
N GLY A 204 5.63 -0.44 15.67
CA GLY A 204 5.76 -1.88 15.93
C GLY A 204 4.54 -2.51 16.59
N LEU A 205 3.82 -1.78 17.44
CA LEU A 205 2.54 -2.26 18.02
C LEU A 205 1.44 -2.34 16.96
N ILE A 206 1.42 -1.39 16.01
CA ILE A 206 0.46 -1.36 14.91
C ILE A 206 0.76 -2.49 13.91
N GLU A 207 2.03 -2.69 13.56
CA GLU A 207 2.49 -3.79 12.70
C GLU A 207 2.18 -5.16 13.31
N ALA A 208 2.36 -5.33 14.62
CA ALA A 208 1.98 -6.56 15.30
C ALA A 208 0.47 -6.83 15.23
N ARG A 209 -0.36 -5.78 15.21
CA ARG A 209 -1.80 -5.89 15.04
C ARG A 209 -2.20 -6.12 13.58
N PHE A 210 -1.51 -5.49 12.63
CA PHE A 210 -1.77 -5.57 11.19
C PHE A 210 -0.54 -6.12 10.44
N PRO A 211 -0.25 -7.44 10.55
CA PRO A 211 0.99 -8.02 10.02
C PRO A 211 1.12 -7.94 8.49
N ASP A 212 -0.01 -7.86 7.78
CA ASP A 212 -0.07 -7.78 6.32
C ASP A 212 -0.23 -6.34 5.80
N ALA A 213 -0.15 -5.32 6.68
CA ALA A 213 -0.28 -3.93 6.26
C ALA A 213 0.93 -3.44 5.45
N LEU A 214 0.67 -2.59 4.47
CA LEU A 214 1.72 -1.82 3.80
C LEU A 214 2.14 -0.66 4.71
N VAL A 215 3.41 -0.62 5.13
CA VAL A 215 3.90 0.38 6.08
C VAL A 215 4.86 1.35 5.40
N HIS A 216 4.42 2.59 5.21
CA HIS A 216 5.18 3.65 4.56
C HIS A 216 5.43 4.82 5.52
N THR A 217 6.49 5.59 5.25
CA THR A 217 6.76 6.85 5.96
C THR A 217 6.95 8.00 4.99
N VAL A 218 6.42 9.18 5.34
CA VAL A 218 6.57 10.41 4.55
C VAL A 218 7.78 11.19 5.08
N PRO A 219 8.82 11.44 4.27
CA PRO A 219 9.99 12.19 4.71
C PRO A 219 9.66 13.64 5.07
N GLY A 220 10.33 14.17 6.11
CA GLY A 220 10.31 15.61 6.43
C GLY A 220 9.03 16.13 7.07
N VAL A 221 8.11 15.26 7.50
CA VAL A 221 6.86 15.64 8.18
C VAL A 221 6.71 14.93 9.53
N GLY A 222 5.95 15.56 10.43
CA GLY A 222 5.66 15.07 11.78
C GLY A 222 4.28 14.42 11.88
N HIS A 223 3.54 14.78 12.92
CA HIS A 223 2.28 14.15 13.34
C HIS A 223 1.06 14.51 12.46
N TRP A 224 1.14 15.55 11.62
CA TRP A 224 0.06 15.91 10.69
C TRP A 224 0.55 15.80 9.23
N PRO A 225 0.96 14.61 8.75
CA PRO A 225 1.50 14.49 7.40
C PRO A 225 0.50 14.95 6.32
N HIS A 226 -0.80 14.74 6.53
CA HIS A 226 -1.88 15.19 5.64
C HIS A 226 -2.04 16.72 5.58
N VAL A 227 -1.49 17.45 6.57
CA VAL A 227 -1.46 18.91 6.60
C VAL A 227 -0.09 19.41 6.16
N GLU A 228 1.00 18.80 6.62
CA GLU A 228 2.37 19.22 6.34
C GLU A 228 2.81 18.93 4.89
N ALA A 229 2.39 17.80 4.31
CA ALA A 229 2.69 17.40 2.94
C ALA A 229 1.47 16.74 2.27
N PRO A 230 0.39 17.51 2.02
CA PRO A 230 -0.88 16.99 1.52
C PRO A 230 -0.74 16.25 0.18
N ASP A 231 0.08 16.76 -0.73
CA ASP A 231 0.27 16.16 -2.07
C ASP A 231 1.01 14.82 -1.97
N ALA A 232 1.98 14.70 -1.06
CA ALA A 232 2.72 13.46 -0.83
C ALA A 232 1.79 12.40 -0.22
N VAL A 233 1.00 12.77 0.80
CA VAL A 233 0.01 11.88 1.40
C VAL A 233 -1.05 11.46 0.38
N ALA A 234 -1.58 12.40 -0.41
CA ALA A 234 -2.55 12.09 -1.45
C ALA A 234 -1.97 11.12 -2.49
N THR A 235 -0.71 11.29 -2.88
CA THR A 235 -0.02 10.38 -3.81
C THR A 235 0.04 8.95 -3.27
N GLU A 236 0.45 8.77 -2.02
CA GLU A 236 0.50 7.46 -1.35
C GLU A 236 -0.89 6.84 -1.24
N LEU A 237 -1.89 7.63 -0.83
CA LEU A 237 -3.28 7.17 -0.78
C LEU A 237 -3.77 6.73 -2.16
N VAL A 238 -3.63 7.56 -3.20
CA VAL A 238 -4.09 7.22 -4.56
C VAL A 238 -3.44 5.95 -5.07
N SER A 239 -2.12 5.79 -4.85
CA SER A 239 -1.39 4.59 -5.23
C SER A 239 -1.96 3.34 -4.54
N PHE A 240 -2.14 3.40 -3.22
CA PHE A 240 -2.72 2.31 -2.44
C PHE A 240 -4.16 1.99 -2.89
N LEU A 241 -5.01 3.01 -2.99
CA LEU A 241 -6.43 2.87 -3.34
C LEU A 241 -6.61 2.28 -4.74
N ARG A 242 -5.80 2.69 -5.71
CA ARG A 242 -5.84 2.10 -7.06
C ARG A 242 -5.42 0.64 -7.08
N GLY A 243 -4.48 0.26 -6.22
CA GLY A 243 -4.05 -1.13 -6.07
C GLY A 243 -5.14 -2.02 -5.46
N VAL A 244 -5.90 -1.52 -4.48
CA VAL A 244 -6.84 -2.35 -3.70
C VAL A 244 -8.30 -2.25 -4.14
N LEU A 245 -8.71 -1.13 -4.75
CA LEU A 245 -10.10 -0.92 -5.17
C LEU A 245 -10.38 -1.42 -6.59
N ALA A 246 -9.36 -1.92 -7.31
CA ALA A 246 -9.46 -2.32 -8.70
C ALA A 246 -10.40 -1.38 -9.47
N VAL A 247 -9.98 -0.12 -9.66
CA VAL A 247 -10.67 0.76 -10.60
C VAL A 247 -10.74 -0.01 -11.91
N ASP A 248 -11.95 -0.29 -12.39
CA ASP A 248 -12.20 -0.94 -13.67
C ASP A 248 -11.29 -0.30 -14.73
N GLY A 249 -10.21 -0.99 -15.06
CA GLY A 249 -9.14 -0.50 -15.93
C GLY A 249 -7.86 -0.06 -15.18
N GLN A 250 -6.94 -1.01 -14.96
CA GLN A 250 -5.48 -0.92 -15.26
C GLN A 250 -4.52 -1.55 -14.25
N HIS A 251 -4.96 -2.22 -13.19
CA HIS A 251 -4.07 -3.09 -12.41
C HIS A 251 -4.74 -4.44 -12.22
N GLY A 252 -4.52 -5.32 -13.20
CA GLY A 252 -4.96 -6.71 -13.13
C GLY A 252 -4.09 -7.46 -12.13
N ASP A 253 -4.50 -7.47 -10.86
CA ASP A 253 -4.25 -8.62 -10.02
C ASP A 253 -5.43 -9.56 -10.24
N SER A 254 -5.20 -10.54 -11.11
CA SER A 254 -6.17 -11.57 -11.44
C SER A 254 -5.38 -12.83 -11.78
N ASN A 255 -6.00 -14.00 -11.56
CA ASN A 255 -5.50 -15.31 -12.02
C ASN A 255 -4.72 -15.15 -13.33
N VAL A 256 -3.51 -15.72 -13.38
CA VAL A 256 -2.61 -15.64 -14.55
C VAL A 256 -3.43 -15.76 -15.83
N THR A 257 -3.55 -14.65 -16.55
CA THR A 257 -4.24 -14.66 -17.83
C THR A 257 -3.28 -15.31 -18.81
N GLU A 258 -3.80 -16.14 -19.72
CA GLU A 258 -2.99 -16.90 -20.67
C GLU A 258 -2.32 -15.94 -21.67
N GLU A 259 -1.24 -15.27 -21.24
CA GLU A 259 -0.40 -14.46 -22.11
C GLU A 259 0.34 -15.35 -23.10
N ALA A 260 0.63 -14.83 -24.29
CA ALA A 260 1.42 -15.56 -25.29
C ALA A 260 2.79 -16.01 -24.73
N TRP A 261 3.33 -15.32 -23.70
CA TRP A 261 4.53 -15.71 -22.98
C TRP A 261 4.35 -16.98 -22.12
N THR A 262 3.30 -17.08 -21.31
CA THR A 262 3.08 -18.27 -20.47
C THR A 262 2.73 -19.48 -21.33
N GLY A 263 1.90 -19.29 -22.37
CA GLY A 263 1.58 -20.33 -23.36
C GLY A 263 2.77 -20.78 -24.23
N ALA A 264 3.83 -19.96 -24.38
CA ALA A 264 5.05 -20.36 -25.08
C ALA A 264 5.83 -21.44 -24.31
N PHE A 265 5.83 -21.36 -22.97
CA PHE A 265 6.43 -22.39 -22.11
C PHE A 265 5.67 -23.72 -22.16
N GLU A 266 4.34 -23.70 -22.25
CA GLU A 266 3.53 -24.92 -22.39
C GLU A 266 3.77 -25.62 -23.74
N LYS A 267 3.95 -24.83 -24.80
CA LYS A 267 4.16 -25.34 -26.16
C LYS A 267 5.58 -25.86 -26.39
N LYS A 268 6.56 -25.50 -25.56
CA LYS A 268 7.96 -25.96 -25.60
C LYS A 268 8.61 -25.85 -27.00
N ARG A 269 8.37 -24.73 -27.73
CA ARG A 269 8.90 -24.49 -29.09
C ARG A 269 9.39 -23.05 -29.28
N ASP A 270 10.56 -22.88 -29.89
CA ASP A 270 11.26 -21.60 -30.09
C ASP A 270 10.42 -20.54 -30.84
N ASP A 271 9.69 -20.93 -31.88
CA ASP A 271 8.89 -20.03 -32.72
C ASP A 271 7.81 -19.27 -31.94
N SER A 272 7.39 -19.80 -30.79
CA SER A 272 6.34 -19.20 -29.97
C SER A 272 6.81 -17.95 -29.21
N PHE A 273 8.08 -17.90 -28.81
CA PHE A 273 8.64 -16.71 -28.15
C PHE A 273 8.91 -15.60 -29.15
N ALA A 274 9.52 -15.92 -30.30
CA ALA A 274 9.92 -14.94 -31.32
C ALA A 274 8.77 -14.03 -31.78
N ALA A 275 7.54 -14.55 -31.85
CA ALA A 275 6.36 -13.81 -32.27
C ALA A 275 5.96 -12.67 -31.31
N THR A 276 6.43 -12.71 -30.06
CA THR A 276 6.05 -11.76 -29.00
C THR A 276 7.13 -10.74 -28.68
N LEU A 277 8.33 -10.90 -29.24
CA LEU A 277 9.51 -10.13 -28.89
C LEU A 277 9.77 -8.98 -29.88
N ALA A 278 10.22 -7.84 -29.37
CA ALA A 278 10.77 -6.76 -30.19
C ALA A 278 12.04 -7.23 -30.93
N GLU A 279 12.43 -6.55 -32.00
CA GLU A 279 13.62 -6.94 -32.79
C GLU A 279 14.91 -6.82 -31.95
N ASP A 280 14.98 -5.78 -31.12
CA ASP A 280 16.10 -5.39 -30.26
C ASP A 280 15.91 -5.81 -28.79
N VAL A 281 15.07 -6.81 -28.53
CA VAL A 281 14.77 -7.28 -27.17
C VAL A 281 16.03 -7.60 -26.37
N VAL A 282 16.03 -7.24 -25.09
CA VAL A 282 17.10 -7.54 -24.14
C VAL A 282 16.61 -8.48 -23.04
N LEU A 283 17.27 -9.64 -22.91
CA LEU A 283 17.08 -10.60 -21.83
C LEU A 283 18.17 -10.43 -20.75
N GLN A 284 17.73 -10.17 -19.52
CA GLN A 284 18.54 -10.21 -18.32
C GLN A 284 18.01 -11.32 -17.40
N ALA A 285 18.91 -12.07 -16.76
CA ALA A 285 18.49 -13.07 -15.79
C ALA A 285 19.57 -13.26 -14.72
N SER A 286 19.16 -13.62 -13.50
CA SER A 286 20.10 -13.95 -12.41
C SER A 286 21.08 -15.07 -12.76
N VAL A 287 20.73 -15.90 -13.75
CA VAL A 287 21.56 -17.01 -14.23
C VAL A 287 22.57 -16.58 -15.31
N LEU A 288 22.45 -15.37 -15.86
CA LEU A 288 23.31 -14.83 -16.92
C LEU A 288 24.36 -13.87 -16.33
N HIS A 289 25.61 -13.98 -16.78
CA HIS A 289 26.68 -13.02 -16.48
C HIS A 289 26.53 -11.69 -17.22
N ARG A 290 25.87 -11.70 -18.38
CA ARG A 290 25.60 -10.52 -19.19
C ARG A 290 24.30 -10.67 -19.99
N PRO A 291 23.66 -9.57 -20.40
CA PRO A 291 22.39 -9.64 -21.14
C PRO A 291 22.55 -10.31 -22.51
N VAL A 292 21.54 -11.07 -22.93
CA VAL A 292 21.38 -11.54 -24.32
C VAL A 292 20.53 -10.51 -25.07
N THR A 293 20.91 -10.13 -26.28
CA THR A 293 20.22 -9.08 -27.06
C THR A 293 19.86 -9.59 -28.45
N GLY A 294 18.69 -9.20 -28.94
CA GLY A 294 18.20 -9.54 -30.27
C GLY A 294 17.19 -10.70 -30.23
N ARG A 295 16.10 -10.54 -30.99
CA ARG A 295 14.96 -11.46 -31.02
C ARG A 295 15.36 -12.93 -31.15
N ASP A 296 16.23 -13.25 -32.09
CA ASP A 296 16.54 -14.63 -32.45
C ASP A 296 17.31 -15.36 -31.34
N ASP A 297 18.26 -14.67 -30.71
CA ASP A 297 19.07 -15.26 -29.64
C ASP A 297 18.30 -15.32 -28.32
N VAL A 298 17.47 -14.30 -28.03
CA VAL A 298 16.57 -14.34 -26.88
C VAL A 298 15.55 -15.47 -27.02
N ALA A 299 14.89 -15.60 -28.19
CA ALA A 299 13.93 -16.68 -28.44
C ALA A 299 14.58 -18.07 -28.32
N PHE A 300 15.80 -18.24 -28.84
CA PHE A 300 16.56 -19.48 -28.70
C PHE A 300 16.88 -19.83 -27.24
N VAL A 301 17.41 -18.87 -26.47
CA VAL A 301 17.76 -19.09 -25.05
C VAL A 301 16.52 -19.44 -24.24
N MET A 302 15.40 -18.74 -24.46
CA MET A 302 14.14 -19.04 -23.78
C MET A 302 13.57 -20.41 -24.19
N GLY A 303 13.71 -20.77 -25.47
CA GLY A 303 13.38 -22.10 -25.99
C GLY A 303 14.13 -23.21 -25.27
N GLU A 304 15.46 -23.11 -25.17
CA GLU A 304 16.29 -24.07 -24.44
C GLU A 304 15.99 -24.11 -22.94
N ALA A 305 15.78 -22.94 -22.32
CA ALA A 305 15.40 -22.84 -20.90
C ALA A 305 14.08 -23.56 -20.62
N SER A 306 13.09 -23.45 -21.51
CA SER A 306 11.79 -24.11 -21.34
C SER A 306 11.88 -25.65 -21.29
N GLN A 307 12.91 -26.24 -21.92
CA GLN A 307 13.13 -27.69 -21.92
C GLN A 307 13.69 -28.23 -20.60
N ILE A 308 14.31 -27.36 -19.79
CA ILE A 308 14.90 -27.75 -18.50
C ILE A 308 13.79 -28.04 -17.48
N TYR A 309 12.69 -27.29 -17.54
CA TYR A 309 11.55 -27.45 -16.63
C TYR A 309 10.74 -28.72 -16.93
N LYS A 310 10.60 -29.55 -15.90
CA LYS A 310 9.61 -30.63 -15.85
C LYS A 310 8.22 -30.05 -15.60
N GLN A 311 8.12 -29.09 -14.69
CA GLN A 311 6.90 -28.35 -14.37
C GLN A 311 7.26 -26.88 -14.11
N LEU A 312 6.41 -25.97 -14.56
CA LEU A 312 6.50 -24.52 -14.34
C LEU A 312 5.09 -23.97 -14.15
N ASP A 313 4.79 -23.53 -12.95
CA ASP A 313 3.50 -22.97 -12.56
C ASP A 313 3.68 -21.47 -12.33
N PHE A 314 2.90 -20.66 -13.05
CA PHE A 314 2.76 -19.24 -12.76
C PHE A 314 1.73 -19.07 -11.65
N VAL A 315 2.12 -18.42 -10.56
CA VAL A 315 1.34 -18.35 -9.32
C VAL A 315 0.57 -17.04 -9.22
N HIS A 316 1.22 -15.92 -9.56
CA HIS A 316 0.62 -14.59 -9.53
C HIS A 316 1.06 -13.78 -10.75
N GLN A 317 0.19 -12.86 -11.18
CA GLN A 317 0.47 -11.90 -12.24
C GLN A 317 0.01 -10.52 -11.79
N ALA A 318 0.88 -9.52 -11.97
CA ALA A 318 0.52 -8.12 -11.78
C ALA A 318 0.97 -7.31 -13.00
N GLN A 319 0.35 -6.16 -13.24
CA GLN A 319 0.72 -5.25 -14.32
C GLN A 319 0.87 -3.83 -13.78
N SER A 320 1.95 -3.14 -14.17
CA SER A 320 2.14 -1.71 -13.89
C SER A 320 2.65 -1.01 -15.15
N GLY A 321 1.79 -0.22 -15.78
CA GLY A 321 2.08 0.41 -17.06
C GLY A 321 2.48 -0.61 -18.14
N PRO A 322 3.63 -0.45 -18.82
CA PRO A 322 4.08 -1.37 -19.86
C PRO A 322 4.71 -2.67 -19.31
N VAL A 323 4.78 -2.84 -17.99
CA VAL A 323 5.49 -3.95 -17.35
C VAL A 323 4.51 -4.98 -16.77
N THR A 324 4.62 -6.23 -17.21
CA THR A 324 3.98 -7.39 -16.59
C THR A 324 4.95 -8.06 -15.62
N PHE A 325 4.50 -8.38 -14.41
CA PHE A 325 5.19 -9.14 -13.38
C PHE A 325 4.56 -10.51 -13.26
N LEU A 326 5.36 -11.57 -13.27
CA LEU A 326 4.90 -12.95 -13.16
C LEU A 326 5.67 -13.66 -12.05
N GLU A 327 5.01 -14.03 -10.96
CA GLU A 327 5.58 -14.95 -9.96
C GLU A 327 5.38 -16.39 -10.43
N TRP A 328 6.42 -17.22 -10.30
CA TRP A 328 6.37 -18.62 -10.72
C TRP A 328 7.12 -19.57 -9.78
N ARG A 329 6.77 -20.84 -9.85
CA ARG A 329 7.42 -21.99 -9.20
C ARG A 329 7.68 -23.06 -10.24
N ALA A 330 8.81 -23.76 -10.15
CA ALA A 330 9.21 -24.76 -11.12
C ALA A 330 9.96 -25.93 -10.49
N GLU A 331 9.92 -27.07 -11.17
CA GLU A 331 10.75 -28.24 -10.91
C GLU A 331 11.46 -28.61 -12.21
N THR A 332 12.78 -28.80 -12.19
CA THR A 332 13.54 -29.28 -13.37
C THR A 332 13.45 -30.79 -13.51
N HIS A 333 13.78 -31.32 -14.69
CA HIS A 333 13.89 -32.78 -14.89
C HIS A 333 14.99 -33.41 -14.02
N SER A 334 15.99 -32.63 -13.60
CA SER A 334 17.05 -33.02 -12.68
C SER A 334 16.64 -32.99 -11.20
N GLY A 335 15.38 -32.65 -10.89
CA GLY A 335 14.84 -32.63 -9.53
C GLY A 335 15.18 -31.37 -8.74
N VAL A 336 15.63 -30.29 -9.41
CA VAL A 336 15.92 -29.01 -8.78
C VAL A 336 14.63 -28.19 -8.68
N SER A 337 14.27 -27.77 -7.47
CA SER A 337 13.17 -26.82 -7.27
C SER A 337 13.65 -25.38 -7.47
N LEU A 338 12.87 -24.62 -8.23
CA LEU A 338 13.09 -23.20 -8.49
C LEU A 338 11.81 -22.42 -8.21
N ALA A 339 11.97 -21.16 -7.89
CA ALA A 339 10.92 -20.17 -7.94
C ALA A 339 11.52 -18.86 -8.44
N GLY A 340 10.67 -17.91 -8.82
CA GLY A 340 11.17 -16.66 -9.30
C GLY A 340 10.10 -15.65 -9.66
N VAL A 341 10.57 -14.51 -10.14
CA VAL A 341 9.75 -13.45 -10.71
C VAL A 341 10.31 -13.09 -12.08
N THR A 342 9.42 -12.99 -13.06
CA THR A 342 9.73 -12.52 -14.42
C THR A 342 9.07 -11.17 -14.64
N LEU A 343 9.83 -10.21 -15.18
CA LEU A 343 9.34 -8.93 -15.62
C LEU A 343 9.39 -8.88 -17.14
N LEU A 344 8.30 -8.48 -17.77
CA LEU A 344 8.16 -8.31 -19.22
C LEU A 344 7.76 -6.86 -19.49
N GLU A 345 8.66 -6.07 -20.05
CA GLU A 345 8.38 -4.70 -20.46
C GLU A 345 8.10 -4.65 -21.96
N ARG A 346 6.95 -4.07 -22.33
CA ARG A 346 6.49 -3.94 -23.71
C ARG A 346 6.78 -2.54 -24.26
N ASP A 347 7.11 -2.48 -25.54
CA ASP A 347 7.22 -1.23 -26.29
C ASP A 347 5.83 -0.67 -26.68
N ASP A 348 5.81 0.50 -27.33
CA ASP A 348 4.60 1.15 -27.83
C ASP A 348 3.85 0.32 -28.89
N ALA A 349 4.52 -0.66 -29.51
CA ALA A 349 3.92 -1.61 -30.45
C ALA A 349 3.34 -2.85 -29.76
N GLY A 350 3.45 -2.95 -28.43
CA GLY A 350 2.98 -4.06 -27.61
C GLY A 350 3.89 -5.30 -27.62
N LEU A 351 5.07 -5.20 -28.24
CA LEU A 351 6.07 -6.28 -28.29
C LEU A 351 6.98 -6.22 -27.06
N ILE A 352 7.44 -7.37 -26.58
CA ILE A 352 8.31 -7.46 -25.40
C ILE A 352 9.71 -6.94 -25.79
N ALA A 353 10.08 -5.79 -25.26
CA ALA A 353 11.37 -5.13 -25.48
C ALA A 353 12.40 -5.48 -24.40
N ARG A 354 11.96 -5.80 -23.18
CA ARG A 354 12.87 -6.22 -22.10
C ARG A 354 12.29 -7.36 -21.30
N VAL A 355 13.14 -8.34 -20.99
CA VAL A 355 12.84 -9.48 -20.13
C VAL A 355 13.82 -9.48 -18.98
N ALA A 356 13.34 -9.52 -17.74
CA ALA A 356 14.18 -9.73 -16.56
C ALA A 356 13.68 -10.93 -15.75
N ILE A 357 14.54 -11.94 -15.52
CA ILE A 357 14.18 -13.17 -14.80
C ILE A 357 15.02 -13.36 -13.54
N HIS A 358 14.36 -13.32 -12.38
CA HIS A 358 15.00 -13.46 -11.08
C HIS A 358 14.73 -14.84 -10.48
N HIS A 359 15.79 -15.64 -10.33
CA HIS A 359 15.69 -17.04 -9.88
C HIS A 359 16.03 -17.17 -8.40
N ARG A 360 15.35 -18.08 -7.69
CA ARG A 360 15.64 -18.50 -6.32
C ARG A 360 15.35 -20.00 -6.12
N PRO A 361 16.01 -20.67 -5.15
CA PRO A 361 17.16 -20.21 -4.37
C PRO A 361 18.46 -20.22 -5.21
N LEU A 362 19.55 -19.64 -4.67
CA LEU A 362 20.82 -19.47 -5.38
C LEU A 362 21.39 -20.80 -5.93
N ASP A 363 21.41 -21.85 -5.12
CA ASP A 363 21.96 -23.15 -5.54
C ASP A 363 21.20 -23.72 -6.74
N GLY A 364 19.86 -23.57 -6.73
CA GLY A 364 19.02 -23.96 -7.86
C GLY A 364 19.32 -23.10 -9.09
N ALA A 365 19.48 -21.79 -8.93
CA ALA A 365 19.82 -20.89 -10.02
C ALA A 365 21.19 -21.21 -10.66
N LEU A 366 22.19 -21.56 -9.84
CA LEU A 366 23.52 -21.97 -10.32
C LEU A 366 23.46 -23.29 -11.09
N ALA A 367 22.69 -24.28 -10.59
CA ALA A 367 22.48 -25.55 -11.29
C ALA A 367 21.76 -25.34 -12.63
N PHE A 368 20.72 -24.50 -12.64
CA PHE A 368 19.99 -24.14 -13.85
C PHE A 368 20.88 -23.41 -14.87
N SER A 369 21.71 -22.48 -14.41
CA SER A 369 22.67 -21.75 -15.26
C SER A 369 23.67 -22.70 -15.93
N ALA A 370 24.20 -23.67 -15.18
CA ALA A 370 25.13 -24.67 -15.71
C ALA A 370 24.47 -25.57 -16.78
N GLU A 371 23.24 -26.05 -16.54
CA GLU A 371 22.50 -26.86 -17.51
C GLU A 371 22.14 -26.05 -18.77
N LEU A 372 21.68 -24.81 -18.60
CA LEU A 372 21.36 -23.93 -19.72
C LEU A 372 22.61 -23.61 -20.56
N ARG A 373 23.79 -23.54 -19.94
CA ARG A 373 25.06 -23.32 -20.63
C ARG A 373 25.35 -24.45 -21.61
N GLU A 374 25.22 -25.70 -21.18
CA GLU A 374 25.47 -26.86 -22.03
C GLU A 374 24.62 -26.85 -23.31
N ARG A 375 23.40 -26.33 -23.20
CA ARG A 375 22.43 -26.23 -24.29
C ARG A 375 22.69 -25.06 -25.24
N THR A 376 23.18 -23.94 -24.72
CA THR A 376 23.23 -22.67 -25.46
C THR A 376 24.63 -22.24 -25.90
N VAL A 377 25.70 -22.80 -25.30
CA VAL A 377 27.10 -22.41 -25.53
C VAL A 377 27.51 -22.43 -27.00
N ALA A 378 26.98 -23.35 -27.79
CA ALA A 378 27.31 -23.47 -29.22
C ALA A 378 26.84 -22.26 -30.04
N ARG A 379 25.83 -21.51 -29.56
CA ARG A 379 25.23 -20.39 -30.28
C ARG A 379 25.59 -19.04 -29.66
N ILE A 380 25.33 -18.87 -28.36
CA ILE A 380 25.57 -17.58 -27.71
C ILE A 380 27.00 -17.46 -27.16
N GLY A 381 27.74 -18.56 -27.03
CA GLY A 381 29.09 -18.57 -26.47
C GLY A 381 29.14 -18.91 -24.98
N ASP A 382 30.36 -19.13 -24.49
CA ASP A 382 30.62 -19.69 -23.16
C ASP A 382 30.49 -18.66 -22.03
N ASP A 383 30.72 -17.38 -22.33
CA ASP A 383 30.91 -16.36 -21.32
C ASP A 383 29.60 -15.79 -20.73
N TYR A 384 28.45 -16.24 -21.22
CA TYR A 384 27.12 -15.80 -20.79
C TYR A 384 26.58 -16.47 -19.54
N LEU A 385 26.95 -17.73 -19.27
CA LEU A 385 26.34 -18.55 -18.22
C LEU A 385 27.41 -19.11 -17.28
N TRP A 386 26.99 -19.57 -16.12
CA TRP A 386 27.88 -20.09 -15.09
C TRP A 386 28.57 -21.39 -15.54
N SER A 387 29.89 -21.45 -15.36
CA SER A 387 30.70 -22.63 -15.72
C SER A 387 30.77 -23.71 -14.63
N GLY A 388 30.10 -23.52 -13.49
CA GLY A 388 30.21 -24.42 -12.33
C GLY A 388 31.41 -24.14 -11.41
N THR A 389 32.22 -23.12 -11.72
CA THR A 389 33.41 -22.73 -10.95
C THR A 389 33.41 -21.22 -10.67
N PRO A 390 33.71 -20.79 -9.42
CA PRO A 390 33.99 -19.40 -9.11
C PRO A 390 34.97 -18.78 -10.09
N ARG A 391 34.57 -17.72 -10.82
CA ARG A 391 35.51 -16.88 -11.56
C ARG A 391 36.49 -16.30 -10.53
N ALA A 392 37.78 -16.56 -10.75
CA ALA A 392 38.87 -16.13 -9.89
C ALA A 392 39.03 -14.61 -9.86
#